data_AF-S7SRT2-F1
#
_entry.id   AF-S7SRT2-F1
#
_cell.length_a   1.000
_cell.length_b   1.000
_cell.length_c   1.000
_cell.angle_alpha   90.00
_cell.angle_beta   90.00
_cell.angle_gamma   90.00
#
_symmetry.space_group_name_H-M   'P 1'
#
loop_
_entity.id
_entity.type
_entity.pdbx_description
1 polymer ?
#
loop_
_entity_poly.entity_id
_entity_poly.type
_entity_poly.pdbx_seq_one_letter_code
_entity_poly.pdbx_strand_id
1 'polypeptide(L)' 'MTNRYIVIFTVGPVQSFIASARKTEDFWSGSYILSHLVREAIKQFYQLDANCEVVYPLVTRRSCGRHLRGIFALLRSRTA' A
#
# COMPACT_ATOMS: atom_id res chain seq x y z
N MET A 1 -16.17 -29.05 -5.61
CA MET A 1 -14.74 -28.70 -5.43
C MET A 1 -14.65 -27.20 -5.26
N THR A 2 -14.02 -26.69 -4.20
CA THR A 2 -13.78 -25.26 -4.03
C THR A 2 -12.47 -24.89 -4.73
N ASN A 3 -12.56 -24.14 -5.83
CA ASN A 3 -11.35 -23.70 -6.54
C ASN A 3 -10.75 -22.51 -5.80
N ARG A 4 -9.51 -22.64 -5.36
CA ARG A 4 -8.75 -21.56 -4.72
C ARG A 4 -7.65 -21.10 -5.68
N TYR A 5 -7.53 -19.80 -5.84
CA TYR A 5 -6.54 -19.19 -6.71
C TYR A 5 -5.57 -18.36 -5.89
N ILE A 6 -4.30 -18.35 -6.31
CA ILE A 6 -3.29 -17.43 -5.79
C ILE A 6 -3.15 -16.30 -6.81
N VAL A 7 -3.26 -15.06 -6.35
CA VAL A 7 -3.13 -13.86 -7.18
C VAL A 7 -1.92 -13.07 -6.71
N ILE A 8 -1.08 -12.65 -7.65
CA ILE A 8 0.03 -11.73 -7.41
C ILE A 8 -0.35 -10.39 -8.01
N PHE A 9 -0.52 -9.38 -7.16
CA PHE A 9 -0.81 -8.02 -7.56
C PHE A 9 0.41 -7.13 -7.33
N THR A 10 0.84 -6.39 -8.36
CA THR A 10 2.02 -5.52 -8.30
C THR A 10 1.69 -4.15 -8.86
N VAL A 11 2.23 -3.10 -8.22
CA VAL A 11 2.16 -1.71 -8.68
C VAL A 11 3.58 -1.23 -8.98
N GLY A 12 3.84 -0.76 -10.20
CA GLY A 12 5.16 -0.28 -10.61
C GLY A 12 5.08 0.55 -11.90
N PRO A 13 6.15 1.29 -12.27
CA PRO A 13 7.53 1.20 -11.76
C PRO A 13 7.74 1.90 -10.41
N VAL A 14 8.55 1.31 -9.51
CA VAL A 14 8.78 1.88 -8.16
C VAL A 14 9.96 2.85 -8.16
N GLN A 15 11.14 2.37 -8.56
CA GLN A 15 12.38 3.15 -8.44
C GLN A 15 12.41 4.36 -9.38
N SER A 16 12.09 4.18 -10.67
CA SER A 16 12.09 5.30 -11.62
C SER A 16 10.99 6.33 -11.33
N PHE A 17 9.86 5.90 -10.75
CA PHE A 17 8.81 6.83 -10.32
C PHE A 17 9.31 7.73 -9.20
N ILE A 18 9.85 7.15 -8.12
CA ILE A 18 10.37 7.90 -6.98
C ILE A 18 11.59 8.75 -7.38
N ALA A 19 12.47 8.24 -8.25
CA ALA A 19 13.67 8.94 -8.71
C ALA A 19 13.37 10.17 -9.57
N SER A 20 12.16 10.29 -10.13
CA SER A 20 11.74 11.47 -10.91
C SER A 20 11.43 12.70 -10.04
N ALA A 21 11.39 12.55 -8.71
CA ALA A 21 11.13 13.60 -7.75
C ALA A 21 12.19 14.72 -7.82
N ARG A 22 11.75 15.98 -7.88
CA ARG A 22 12.62 17.17 -7.89
C ARG A 22 12.78 17.83 -6.52
N LYS A 23 11.89 17.51 -5.59
CA LYS A 23 11.92 17.97 -4.20
C LYS A 23 11.81 16.78 -3.25
N THR A 24 12.35 16.92 -2.05
CA THR A 24 12.20 15.93 -0.98
C THR A 24 10.72 15.64 -0.68
N GLU A 25 9.85 16.66 -0.75
CA GLU A 25 8.40 16.50 -0.62
C GLU A 25 7.80 15.59 -1.70
N ASP A 26 8.25 15.71 -2.96
CA ASP A 26 7.80 14.86 -4.06
C ASP A 26 8.26 13.41 -3.86
N PHE A 27 9.47 13.21 -3.35
CA PHE A 27 10.01 11.88 -3.03
C PHE A 27 9.14 11.17 -1.96
N TRP A 28 8.80 11.88 -0.88
CA TRP A 28 7.92 11.37 0.17
C TRP A 28 6.51 11.11 -0.36
N SER A 29 5.96 12.05 -1.13
CA SER A 29 4.63 11.92 -1.72
C SER A 29 4.55 10.75 -2.72
N GLY A 30 5.62 10.52 -3.48
CA GLY A 30 5.75 9.40 -4.42
C GLY A 30 5.75 8.04 -3.72
N SER A 31 6.53 7.88 -2.66
CA SER A 31 6.50 6.64 -1.87
C SER A 31 5.15 6.46 -1.14
N TYR A 32 4.52 7.55 -0.70
CA TYR A 32 3.19 7.53 -0.08
C TYR A 32 2.11 7.06 -1.05
N ILE A 33 2.05 7.61 -2.26
CA ILE A 33 1.00 7.25 -3.22
C ILE A 33 1.08 5.78 -3.64
N LEU A 34 2.29 5.24 -3.82
CA LEU A 34 2.48 3.81 -4.11
C LEU A 34 1.92 2.94 -2.97
N SER A 35 2.27 3.26 -1.73
CA SER A 35 1.74 2.58 -0.54
C SER A 35 0.23 2.76 -0.39
N HIS A 36 -0.30 3.90 -0.84
CA HIS A 36 -1.71 4.21 -0.84
C HIS A 36 -2.49 3.35 -1.83
N LEU A 37 -2.02 3.24 -3.07
CA LEU A 37 -2.65 2.42 -4.10
C LEU A 37 -2.72 0.95 -3.70
N VAL A 38 -1.65 0.39 -3.14
CA VAL A 38 -1.64 -1.02 -2.67
C VAL A 38 -2.69 -1.24 -1.58
N ARG A 39 -2.84 -0.32 -0.64
CA ARG A 39 -3.86 -0.44 0.40
C ARG A 39 -5.27 -0.33 -0.16
N GLU A 40 -5.53 0.61 -1.06
CA GLU A 40 -6.84 0.73 -1.69
C GLU A 40 -7.17 -0.53 -2.51
N ALA A 41 -6.19 -1.11 -3.21
CA ALA A 41 -6.35 -2.41 -3.87
C ALA A 41 -6.73 -3.52 -2.87
N ILE A 42 -6.04 -3.62 -1.73
CA ILE A 42 -6.38 -4.58 -0.67
C ILE A 42 -7.80 -4.36 -0.13
N LYS A 43 -8.23 -3.11 0.08
CA LYS A 43 -9.61 -2.79 0.49
C LYS A 43 -10.62 -3.28 -0.54
N GLN A 44 -10.35 -3.04 -1.82
CA GLN A 44 -11.22 -3.50 -2.91
C GLN A 44 -11.31 -5.02 -2.95
N PHE A 45 -10.20 -5.75 -2.76
CA PHE A 45 -10.24 -7.22 -2.69
C PHE A 45 -11.14 -7.73 -1.56
N TYR A 46 -11.08 -7.12 -0.36
CA TYR A 46 -11.99 -7.47 0.74
C TYR A 46 -13.46 -7.07 0.52
N GLN A 47 -13.73 -6.12 -0.39
CA GLN A 47 -15.09 -5.75 -0.78
C GLN A 47 -15.66 -6.70 -1.83
N LEU A 48 -14.82 -7.21 -2.74
CA LEU A 48 -15.21 -8.15 -3.79
C LEU A 48 -15.46 -9.57 -3.25
N ASP A 49 -14.62 -10.04 -2.32
CA ASP A 49 -14.78 -11.35 -1.70
C ASP A 49 -14.44 -11.30 -0.20
N ALA A 50 -15.41 -11.62 0.64
CA ALA A 50 -15.25 -11.66 2.10
C ALA A 50 -14.31 -12.78 2.56
N ASN A 51 -14.11 -13.82 1.74
CA ASN A 51 -13.21 -14.94 2.01
C ASN A 51 -11.80 -14.71 1.42
N CYS A 52 -11.55 -13.56 0.79
CA CYS A 52 -10.23 -13.21 0.28
C CYS A 52 -9.24 -13.12 1.44
N GLU A 53 -8.11 -13.81 1.29
CA GLU A 53 -6.99 -13.77 2.23
C GLU A 53 -5.79 -13.06 1.59
N VAL A 54 -5.22 -12.10 2.32
CA VAL A 54 -4.00 -11.42 1.92
C VAL A 54 -2.84 -12.07 2.64
N VAL A 55 -2.05 -12.85 1.89
CA VAL A 55 -0.85 -13.52 2.41
C VAL A 55 0.27 -12.51 2.70
N TYR A 56 0.42 -11.52 1.82
CA TYR A 56 1.41 -10.45 1.95
C TYR A 56 0.94 -9.17 1.27
N PRO A 57 1.14 -7.98 1.88
CA PRO A 57 1.64 -7.74 3.23
C PRO A 57 0.65 -8.19 4.31
N LEU A 58 1.13 -8.48 5.54
CA LEU A 58 0.27 -8.89 6.66
C LEU A 58 -0.68 -7.75 7.06
N VAL A 59 -1.86 -7.74 6.45
CA VAL A 59 -2.92 -6.77 6.68
C VAL A 59 -4.15 -7.54 7.08
N THR A 60 -4.65 -7.29 8.28
CA THR A 60 -5.95 -7.84 8.68
C THR A 60 -7.07 -6.98 8.10
N ARG A 61 -8.21 -7.58 7.78
CA ARG A 61 -9.42 -6.86 7.33
C ARG A 61 -9.78 -5.68 8.26
N ARG A 62 -9.56 -5.82 9.56
CA ARG A 62 -9.77 -4.77 10.58
C ARG A 62 -8.76 -3.61 10.50
N SER A 63 -7.52 -3.90 10.13
CA SER A 63 -6.47 -2.89 10.01
C SER A 63 -6.55 -2.08 8.71
N CYS A 64 -7.20 -2.63 7.68
CA CYS A 64 -7.28 -2.07 6.34
C CYS A 64 -7.96 -0.68 6.29
N GLY A 65 -8.88 -0.40 7.22
CA GLY A 65 -9.57 0.90 7.33
C GLY A 65 -8.79 2.00 8.04
N ARG A 66 -7.62 1.71 8.65
CA ARG A 66 -6.85 2.72 9.38
C ARG A 66 -5.96 3.50 8.41
N HIS A 67 -6.03 4.83 8.50
CA HIS A 67 -5.20 5.73 7.71
C HIS A 67 -3.71 5.46 8.01
N LEU A 68 -2.83 5.47 7.00
CA LEU A 68 -1.37 5.40 7.17
C LEU A 68 -0.82 6.70 7.78
N ARG A 69 -1.34 7.10 8.94
CA ARG A 69 -0.73 8.19 9.71
C ARG A 69 0.62 7.74 10.26
N GLY A 70 0.72 6.50 10.75
CA GLY A 70 1.88 6.01 11.49
C GLY A 70 3.22 6.07 10.76
N ILE A 71 3.35 5.44 9.59
CA ILE A 71 4.65 5.30 8.91
C ILE A 71 5.16 6.64 8.37
N PHE A 72 4.30 7.44 7.74
CA PHE A 72 4.72 8.72 7.18
C PHE A 72 4.80 9.84 8.23
N ALA A 73 3.98 9.81 9.29
CA ALA A 73 4.12 10.77 10.39
C ALA A 73 5.41 10.52 11.21
N LEU A 74 5.82 9.26 11.40
CA LEU A 74 7.10 8.96 12.08
C LEU A 74 8.33 9.39 11.28
N LEU A 75 8.24 9.36 9.95
CA LEU A 75 9.35 9.74 9.07
C LEU A 75 9.48 11.26 8.93
N ARG A 76 8.37 12.00 9.08
CA ARG A 76 8.37 13.47 9.09
C ARG A 76 8.92 14.09 10.38
N SER A 77 8.89 13.37 11.50
CA SER A 77 9.39 13.85 12.80
C SER A 77 10.89 13.61 13.04
N ARG A 78 11.59 12.90 12.15
CA ARG A 78 13.02 12.58 12.26
C ARG A 78 13.93 13.39 11.34
N THR A 79 13.37 14.33 10.59
CA THR A 79 14.11 15.20 9.64
C THR A 79 13.84 16.68 9.92
N ALA A 80 13.90 17.08 11.19
CA ALA A 80 13.95 18.47 11.64
C ALA A 80 15.05 18.60 12.69
#